data_AF-A0A1I1CSV0-F1
#
_entry.id   AF-A0A1I1CSV0-F1
#
_cell.length_a   1.000
_cell.length_b   1.000
_cell.length_c   1.000
_cell.angle_alpha   90.00
_cell.angle_beta   90.00
_cell.angle_gamma   90.00
#
_symmetry.space_group_name_H-M   'P 1'
#
loop_
_entity.id
_entity.type
_entity.pdbx_description
1 polymer ?
#
loop_
_entity_poly.entity_id
_entity_poly.type
_entity_poly.pdbx_seq_one_letter_code
_entity_poly.pdbx_strand_id
1 'polypeptide(L)'
;MKRLMLALLMLLAACSGTRALQASKNVPYATLEQTVQVGSSTRDQVRAALGDSTAIRFDSGKEVWMYTYPAASGAQGEYVILFGADGVVKKVRSGEVYRVKK
;
A
#
# COMPACT_ATOMS: atom_id res chain seq x y z
N MET A 1 17.16 2.96 36.33
CA MET A 1 17.02 1.68 35.58
C MET A 1 15.64 1.47 34.95
N LYS A 2 14.51 1.62 35.67
CA LYS A 2 13.14 1.47 35.09
C LYS A 2 12.82 2.40 33.90
N ARG A 3 13.29 3.66 33.91
CA ARG A 3 13.09 4.62 32.79
C ARG A 3 13.88 4.24 31.52
N LEU A 4 15.07 3.66 31.69
CA LEU A 4 15.88 3.13 30.59
C LEU A 4 15.20 1.91 29.94
N MET A 5 14.59 1.03 30.74
CA MET A 5 13.80 -0.09 30.21
C MET A 5 12.55 0.36 29.45
N LEU A 6 11.86 1.41 29.93
CA LEU A 6 10.66 1.91 29.23
C LEU A 6 11.00 2.52 27.87
N ALA A 7 12.12 3.26 27.78
CA ALA A 7 12.60 3.82 26.52
C ALA A 7 13.00 2.72 25.52
N LEU A 8 13.66 1.67 26.00
CA LEU A 8 14.04 0.52 25.18
C LEU A 8 12.80 -0.20 24.61
N LEU A 9 11.74 -0.39 25.41
CA LEU A 9 10.50 -1.03 24.94
C LEU A 9 9.76 -0.22 23.86
N MET A 10 9.80 1.12 23.91
CA MET A 10 9.19 1.95 22.87
C MET A 10 9.97 1.92 21.55
N LEU A 11 11.29 1.77 21.59
CA LEU A 11 12.13 1.62 20.39
C LEU A 11 11.79 0.33 19.62
N LEU A 12 11.44 -0.75 20.30
CA LEU A 12 11.07 -2.02 19.65
C LEU A 12 9.71 -1.97 18.94
N ALA A 13 8.78 -1.12 19.36
CA ALA A 13 7.45 -1.01 18.75
C ALA A 13 7.44 -0.24 17.41
N ALA A 14 8.53 0.44 17.06
CA ALA A 14 8.59 1.31 15.89
C ALA A 14 8.67 0.57 14.55
N CYS A 15 8.98 -0.73 14.54
CA CYS A 15 9.14 -1.55 13.33
C CYS A 15 7.84 -2.23 12.85
N SER A 16 6.66 -1.70 13.20
CA SER A 16 5.41 -2.24 12.67
C SER A 16 5.20 -1.78 11.22
N GLY A 17 5.02 -2.73 10.30
CA GLY A 17 4.80 -2.49 8.87
C GLY A 17 3.46 -1.81 8.52
N THR A 18 2.66 -1.43 9.52
CA THR A 18 1.36 -0.78 9.36
C THR A 18 1.44 0.69 8.91
N ARG A 19 2.61 1.33 9.00
CA ARG A 19 2.78 2.75 8.58
C ARG A 19 2.35 3.00 7.13
N ALA A 20 2.68 2.07 6.24
CA ALA A 20 2.32 2.19 4.84
C ALA A 20 0.79 2.20 4.65
N LEU A 21 0.06 1.34 5.39
CA LEU A 21 -1.41 1.25 5.31
C LEU A 21 -2.09 2.52 5.80
N GLN A 22 -1.54 3.16 6.84
CA GLN A 22 -2.08 4.40 7.39
C GLN A 22 -1.82 5.60 6.48
N ALA A 23 -0.69 5.62 5.76
CA ALA A 23 -0.33 6.70 4.85
C ALA A 23 -0.96 6.56 3.45
N SER A 24 -1.41 5.36 3.08
CA SER A 24 -1.98 5.09 1.77
C SER A 24 -3.35 5.72 1.58
N LYS A 25 -3.54 6.34 0.42
CA LYS A 25 -4.80 6.97 0.03
C LYS A 25 -5.93 5.96 -0.02
N ASN A 26 -7.09 6.35 0.51
CA ASN A 26 -8.32 5.57 0.43
C ASN A 26 -9.05 5.84 -0.89
N VAL A 27 -9.37 4.78 -1.63
CA VAL A 27 -10.02 4.84 -2.95
C VAL A 27 -11.08 3.74 -3.00
N PRO A 28 -12.27 3.97 -3.61
CA PRO A 28 -13.25 2.90 -3.81
C PRO A 28 -12.68 1.74 -4.62
N TYR A 29 -12.99 0.51 -4.22
CA TYR A 29 -12.47 -0.70 -4.88
C TYR A 29 -12.78 -0.75 -6.38
N ALA A 30 -14.00 -0.39 -6.77
CA ALA A 30 -14.41 -0.35 -8.18
C ALA A 30 -13.55 0.62 -9.00
N THR A 31 -13.21 1.79 -8.45
CA THR A 31 -12.35 2.77 -9.11
C THR A 31 -10.92 2.23 -9.31
N LEU A 32 -10.41 1.48 -8.33
CA LEU A 32 -9.10 0.80 -8.44
C LEU A 32 -9.11 -0.23 -9.59
N GLU A 33 -10.10 -1.12 -9.62
CA GLU A 33 -10.18 -2.15 -10.68
C GLU A 33 -10.39 -1.58 -12.08
N GLN A 34 -11.18 -0.50 -12.20
CA GLN A 34 -11.42 0.16 -13.49
C GLN A 34 -10.17 0.88 -14.03
N THR A 35 -9.35 1.40 -13.13
CA THR A 35 -8.17 2.21 -13.51
C THR A 35 -6.93 1.36 -13.76
N VAL A 36 -6.77 0.25 -13.03
CA VAL A 36 -5.53 -0.52 -12.99
C VAL A 36 -5.68 -1.83 -13.75
N GLN A 37 -5.15 -1.86 -14.97
CA GLN A 37 -5.12 -3.01 -15.86
C GLN A 37 -3.68 -3.52 -16.01
N VAL A 38 -3.47 -4.78 -15.63
CA VAL A 38 -2.16 -5.43 -15.77
C VAL A 38 -1.76 -5.49 -17.24
N GLY A 39 -0.53 -5.05 -17.54
CA GLY A 39 0.04 -5.04 -18.88
C GLY A 39 -0.32 -3.83 -19.74
N SER A 40 -1.24 -2.96 -19.30
CA SER A 40 -1.68 -1.79 -20.08
C SER A 40 -1.57 -0.48 -19.32
N SER A 41 -2.06 -0.43 -18.07
CA SER A 41 -2.02 0.80 -17.29
C SER A 41 -0.57 1.21 -16.99
N THR A 42 -0.29 2.51 -17.08
CA THR A 42 1.01 3.08 -16.75
C THR A 42 0.98 3.79 -15.39
N ARG A 43 2.16 3.96 -14.79
CA ARG A 43 2.33 4.72 -13.54
C ARG A 43 1.70 6.11 -13.60
N ASP A 44 1.87 6.80 -14.73
CA ASP A 44 1.38 8.17 -14.88
C ASP A 44 -0.14 8.22 -15.08
N GLN A 45 -0.74 7.24 -15.78
CA GLN A 45 -2.20 7.10 -15.85
C GLN A 45 -2.80 6.80 -14.48
N VAL A 46 -2.19 5.88 -13.73
CA VAL A 46 -2.63 5.54 -12.37
C VAL A 46 -2.51 6.75 -11.45
N ARG A 47 -1.41 7.52 -11.52
CA ARG A 47 -1.25 8.77 -10.77
C ARG A 47 -2.31 9.80 -11.15
N ALA A 48 -2.56 10.00 -12.43
CA ALA A 48 -3.51 11.00 -12.90
C ALA A 48 -4.93 10.67 -12.42
N ALA A 49 -5.32 9.39 -12.44
CA ALA A 49 -6.66 8.96 -12.05
C ALA A 49 -6.83 8.83 -10.53
N LEU A 50 -5.83 8.29 -9.82
CA LEU A 50 -5.96 7.95 -8.40
C LEU A 50 -5.24 8.94 -7.47
N GLY A 51 -4.39 9.82 -7.98
CA GLY A 51 -3.49 10.67 -7.22
C GLY A 51 -2.26 9.91 -6.70
N ASP A 52 -1.38 10.62 -6.00
CA ASP A 52 -0.24 9.99 -5.34
C ASP A 52 -0.68 9.18 -4.11
N SER A 53 0.08 8.12 -3.81
CA SER A 53 -0.08 7.31 -2.61
C SER A 53 1.29 6.78 -2.16
N THR A 54 1.32 5.97 -1.09
CA THR A 54 2.53 5.31 -0.61
C THR A 54 3.20 4.54 -1.75
N ALA A 55 4.44 4.89 -2.04
CA ALA A 55 5.24 4.31 -3.10
C ALA A 55 6.62 3.90 -2.58
N ILE A 56 7.05 2.69 -2.94
CA ILE A 56 8.41 2.18 -2.73
C ILE A 56 9.07 2.09 -4.10
N ARG A 57 10.23 2.73 -4.26
CA ARG A 57 11.03 2.69 -5.47
C ARG A 57 12.23 1.78 -5.24
N PHE A 58 12.52 0.92 -6.22
CA PHE A 58 13.68 0.02 -6.19
C PHE A 58 14.73 0.50 -7.19
N ASP A 59 16.01 0.27 -6.91
CA ASP A 59 17.12 0.62 -7.81
C ASP A 59 17.01 -0.05 -9.19
N SER A 60 16.29 -1.17 -9.27
CA SER A 60 15.93 -1.83 -10.54
C SER A 60 14.98 -1.04 -11.45
N GLY A 61 14.51 0.14 -11.02
CA GLY A 61 13.49 0.94 -11.71
C GLY A 61 12.05 0.50 -11.47
N LYS A 62 11.83 -0.64 -10.80
CA LYS A 62 10.49 -1.08 -10.40
C LYS A 62 9.92 -0.18 -9.30
N GLU A 63 8.60 -0.08 -9.23
CA GLU A 63 7.91 0.63 -8.15
C GLU A 63 6.76 -0.20 -7.61
N VAL A 64 6.56 -0.16 -6.29
CA VAL A 64 5.38 -0.73 -5.64
C VAL A 64 4.56 0.39 -5.03
N TRP A 65 3.31 0.52 -5.45
CA TRP A 65 2.38 1.51 -4.93
C TRP A 65 1.28 0.82 -4.17
N MET A 66 0.78 1.45 -3.11
CA MET A 66 -0.29 0.89 -2.30
C MET A 66 -1.40 1.91 -2.08
N TYR A 67 -2.63 1.48 -2.32
CA TYR A 67 -3.86 2.17 -1.95
C TYR A 67 -4.61 1.35 -0.91
N THR A 68 -5.55 2.00 -0.22
CA THR A 68 -6.50 1.29 0.64
C THR A 68 -7.92 1.49 0.14
N TYR A 69 -8.83 0.61 0.52
CA TYR A 69 -10.25 0.71 0.19
C TYR A 69 -11.11 0.22 1.35
N PRO A 70 -12.35 0.71 1.50
CA PRO A 70 -13.30 0.14 2.44
C PRO A 70 -13.78 -1.23 1.92
N ALA A 71 -13.49 -2.31 2.65
CA ALA A 71 -13.95 -3.65 2.28
C ALA A 71 -15.41 -3.87 2.72
N ALA A 72 -16.10 -4.81 2.07
CA ALA A 72 -17.49 -5.12 2.38
C ALA A 72 -17.70 -5.64 3.81
N SER A 73 -16.68 -6.28 4.41
CA SER A 73 -16.68 -6.73 5.80
C SER A 73 -16.61 -5.59 6.83
N GLY A 74 -16.41 -4.35 6.38
CA GLY A 74 -16.09 -3.19 7.24
C GLY A 74 -14.62 -3.12 7.63
N ALA A 75 -13.79 -4.09 7.22
CA ALA A 75 -12.34 -3.99 7.33
C ALA A 75 -11.74 -3.03 6.30
N GLN A 76 -10.47 -2.67 6.49
CA GLN A 76 -9.70 -1.94 5.47
C GLN A 76 -9.05 -2.96 4.53
N GLY A 77 -9.26 -2.78 3.24
CA GLY A 77 -8.56 -3.51 2.19
C GLY A 77 -7.29 -2.79 1.74
N GLU A 78 -6.33 -3.56 1.26
CA GLU A 78 -5.10 -3.09 0.61
C GLU A 78 -5.15 -3.42 -0.89
N TYR A 79 -4.70 -2.49 -1.73
CA TYR A 79 -4.55 -2.68 -3.16
C TYR A 79 -3.13 -2.30 -3.55
N VAL A 80 -2.32 -3.31 -3.86
CA VAL A 80 -0.88 -3.19 -4.11
C VAL A 80 -0.62 -3.39 -5.59
N ILE A 81 0.06 -2.42 -6.20
CA ILE A 81 0.39 -2.39 -7.62
C ILE A 81 1.90 -2.48 -7.76
N LEU A 82 2.37 -3.43 -8.56
CA LEU A 82 3.76 -3.51 -8.99
C LEU A 82 3.88 -2.95 -10.41
N PHE A 83 4.66 -1.90 -10.56
CA PHE A 83 5.11 -1.38 -11.84
C PHE A 83 6.48 -1.96 -12.22
N GLY A 84 6.65 -2.27 -13.51
CA GLY A 84 7.93 -2.61 -14.08
C GLY A 84 8.83 -1.38 -14.23
N ALA A 85 10.10 -1.61 -14.62
CA ALA A 85 11.03 -0.53 -14.93
C ALA A 85 10.58 0.33 -16.13
N ASP A 86 9.70 -0.23 -16.97
CA ASP A 86 9.00 0.45 -18.06
C ASP A 86 7.81 1.30 -17.58
N GLY A 87 7.53 1.32 -16.28
CA GLY A 87 6.40 2.06 -15.71
C GLY A 87 5.04 1.43 -15.97
N VAL A 88 4.97 0.22 -16.53
CA VAL A 88 3.71 -0.50 -16.81
C VAL A 88 3.35 -1.42 -15.65
N VAL A 89 2.07 -1.54 -15.33
CA VAL A 89 1.58 -2.47 -14.29
C VAL A 89 1.94 -3.91 -14.68
N LYS A 90 2.71 -4.59 -13.83
CA LYS A 90 3.09 -6.00 -13.99
C LYS A 90 2.29 -6.94 -13.11
N LYS A 91 1.83 -6.47 -11.95
CA LYS A 91 1.04 -7.27 -11.02
C LYS A 91 0.18 -6.39 -10.14
N VAL A 92 -0.99 -6.91 -9.80
CA VAL A 92 -1.86 -6.36 -8.75
C VAL A 92 -2.09 -7.45 -7.72
N ARG A 93 -2.13 -7.04 -6.44
CA ARG A 93 -2.64 -7.85 -5.34
C ARG A 93 -3.66 -6.99 -4.58
N SER A 94 -4.82 -7.56 -4.30
CA SER A 94 -5.80 -6.99 -3.38
C SER A 94 -6.15 -7.98 -2.28
N GLY A 95 -6.61 -7.48 -1.14
CA GLY A 95 -7.06 -8.30 -0.02
C GLY A 95 -7.42 -7.46 1.19
N GLU A 96 -8.12 -8.07 2.13
CA GLU A 96 -8.35 -7.45 3.44
C GLU A 96 -7.07 -7.47 4.27
N VAL A 97 -6.79 -6.39 5.00
CA VAL A 97 -5.68 -6.36 5.95
C VAL A 97 -5.97 -7.35 7.06
N TYR A 98 -5.16 -8.40 7.17
CA TYR A 98 -5.31 -9.41 8.20
C TYR A 98 -5.23 -8.78 9.59
N ARG A 99 -6.33 -8.85 10.34
CA ARG A 99 -6.36 -8.50 11.77
C ARG A 99 -6.34 -9.78 12.59
N VAL A 100 -5.29 -9.97 13.39
CA VAL A 100 -5.32 -10.95 14.47
C VAL A 100 -6.43 -10.52 15.43
N LYS A 101 -7.42 -11.39 15.66
CA LYS A 101 -8.42 -11.16 16.71
C LYS A 101 -7.67 -11.06 18.04
N LYS A 102 -7.77 -9.90 18.69
CA LYS A 102 -7.24 -9.68 20.04
C LYS A 102 -7.98 -10.53 21.06
#